data_AF-A0A355FYK3-F1
#
_entry.id   AF-A0A355FYK3-F1
#
_cell.length_a   1.000
_cell.length_b   1.000
_cell.length_c   1.000
_cell.angle_alpha   90.00
_cell.angle_beta   90.00
_cell.angle_gamma   90.00
#
_symmetry.space_group_name_H-M   'P 1'
#
loop_
_entity.id
_entity.type
_entity.pdbx_description
1 polymer ?
#
loop_
_entity_poly.entity_id
_entity_poly.type
_entity_poly.pdbx_seq_one_letter_code
_entity_poly.pdbx_strand_id
1 'polypeptide(L)'
;MWQKPELVNSSGNDLHFLGFGITRDYGRPRKEITRQDGEEIAFASGAAVLYRVNTLRHVGLLESFYWMYHEDVELGWRLKLAGYKSVFAARSIVYHDYSFSRSTQKMFWMERNRLLTHLALLRPRSILVLAPSALFMELAVLTGALRGGWFGKKLASYGALLRPSTLRWLRRKREEINDLRRIGDGEATSVFVPRIDHQEVNNPLLRFFLNPILHLYWKLAKCLLQDPLL
;
A
#
# COMPACT_ATOMS: atom_id res chain seq x y z
N MET A 1 -21.91 0.99 4.77
CA MET A 1 -21.45 2.06 5.70
C MET A 1 -22.28 3.34 5.58
N TRP A 2 -23.14 3.49 4.56
CA TRP A 2 -24.10 4.61 4.47
C TRP A 2 -25.13 4.66 5.63
N GLN A 3 -25.33 3.55 6.33
CA GLN A 3 -26.30 3.42 7.43
C GLN A 3 -25.77 3.89 8.79
N LYS A 4 -24.48 4.25 8.90
CA LYS A 4 -23.81 4.66 10.15
C LYS A 4 -22.88 5.87 9.91
N PRO A 5 -23.44 7.07 9.64
CA PRO A 5 -22.67 8.27 9.28
C PRO A 5 -21.74 8.77 10.41
N GLU A 6 -21.95 8.29 11.63
CA GLU A 6 -21.09 8.54 12.79
C GLU A 6 -19.76 7.78 12.73
N LEU A 7 -19.67 6.73 11.92
CA LEU A 7 -18.46 5.91 11.75
C LEU A 7 -17.72 6.30 10.46
N VAL A 8 -16.39 6.33 10.55
CA VAL A 8 -15.53 6.70 9.44
C VAL A 8 -15.15 5.48 8.60
N ASN A 9 -15.23 5.62 7.28
CA ASN A 9 -14.68 4.63 6.37
C ASN A 9 -13.15 4.75 6.29
N SER A 10 -12.63 5.95 6.02
CA SER A 10 -11.21 6.24 5.96
C SER A 10 -10.98 7.70 6.37
N SER A 11 -9.92 7.95 7.14
CA SER A 11 -9.37 9.27 7.41
C SER A 11 -8.09 9.51 6.57
N GLY A 12 -8.03 8.94 5.36
CA GLY A 12 -6.80 8.77 4.59
C GLY A 12 -6.19 7.39 4.83
N ASN A 13 -5.38 6.91 3.89
CA ASN A 13 -4.85 5.56 3.97
C ASN A 13 -3.36 5.55 4.32
N ASP A 14 -2.99 4.55 5.10
CA ASP A 14 -1.61 4.25 5.46
C ASP A 14 -1.11 3.07 4.62
N LEU A 15 0.19 2.98 4.40
CA LEU A 15 0.80 1.87 3.67
C LEU A 15 1.80 1.15 4.55
N HIS A 16 1.59 -0.13 4.79
CA HIS A 16 2.58 -0.95 5.49
C HIS A 16 3.85 -1.06 4.64
N PHE A 17 5.04 -1.10 5.26
CA PHE A 17 6.30 -1.18 4.51
C PHE A 17 6.51 -2.46 3.69
N LEU A 18 5.60 -3.43 3.81
CA LEU A 18 5.52 -4.64 2.98
C LEU A 18 4.38 -4.60 1.94
N GLY A 19 3.78 -3.43 1.74
CA GLY A 19 2.82 -3.14 0.67
C GLY A 19 1.36 -3.35 0.98
N PHE A 20 1.00 -3.64 2.23
CA PHE A 20 -0.41 -3.74 2.62
C PHE A 20 -1.00 -2.34 2.78
N GLY A 21 -1.95 -1.98 1.90
CA GLY A 21 -2.75 -0.77 2.06
C GLY A 21 -3.69 -0.92 3.25
N ILE A 22 -3.68 0.07 4.14
CA ILE A 22 -4.45 0.08 5.39
C ILE A 22 -5.40 1.27 5.37
N THR A 23 -6.68 0.97 5.54
CA THR A 23 -7.72 1.98 5.70
C THR A 23 -7.69 2.51 7.14
N ARG A 24 -7.12 3.70 7.34
CA ARG A 24 -6.95 4.27 8.68
C ARG A 24 -8.30 4.64 9.30
N ASP A 25 -8.43 4.36 10.58
CA ASP A 25 -9.60 4.65 11.41
C ASP A 25 -10.93 4.04 10.91
N TYR A 26 -10.87 3.03 10.03
CA TYR A 26 -12.06 2.32 9.57
C TYR A 26 -12.91 1.84 10.74
N GLY A 27 -14.20 2.18 10.74
CA GLY A 27 -15.15 1.80 11.78
C GLY A 27 -15.05 2.60 13.09
N ARG A 28 -14.15 3.59 13.20
CA ARG A 28 -14.08 4.45 14.39
C ARG A 28 -15.11 5.58 14.34
N PRO A 29 -15.60 6.03 15.51
CA PRO A 29 -16.43 7.23 15.59
C PRO A 29 -15.70 8.46 15.05
N ARG A 30 -16.38 9.26 14.22
CA ARG A 30 -15.84 10.48 13.62
C ARG A 30 -15.29 11.47 14.65
N LYS A 31 -15.90 11.54 15.82
CA LYS A 31 -15.47 12.40 16.95
C LYS A 31 -14.11 12.01 17.55
N GLU A 32 -13.63 10.80 17.28
CA GLU A 32 -12.35 10.27 17.79
C GLU A 32 -11.22 10.40 16.76
N ILE A 33 -11.51 10.90 15.56
CA ILE A 33 -10.49 11.08 14.52
C ILE A 33 -9.62 12.28 14.87
N THR A 34 -8.33 12.04 14.98
CA THR A 34 -7.35 13.07 15.37
C THR A 34 -6.56 13.65 14.20
N ARG A 35 -6.76 13.13 12.97
CA ARG A 35 -6.00 13.56 11.79
C ARG A 35 -6.34 15.01 11.44
N GLN A 36 -5.32 15.81 11.15
CA GLN A 36 -5.47 17.24 10.88
C GLN A 36 -5.58 17.54 9.38
N ASP A 37 -6.17 18.69 9.05
CA ASP A 37 -6.23 19.18 7.67
C ASP A 37 -4.82 19.41 7.11
N GLY A 38 -4.57 18.94 5.90
CA GLY A 38 -3.25 19.01 5.26
C GLY A 38 -2.24 17.98 5.75
N GLU A 39 -2.59 17.12 6.71
CA GLU A 39 -1.70 16.05 7.18
C GLU A 39 -1.40 15.06 6.05
N GLU A 40 -0.13 14.69 5.91
CA GLU A 40 0.32 13.78 4.85
C GLU A 40 -0.21 12.36 5.06
N ILE A 41 -0.67 11.74 3.98
CA ILE A 41 -1.17 10.36 3.92
C ILE A 41 -0.32 9.56 2.93
N ALA A 42 -0.26 8.24 3.09
CA ALA A 42 0.52 7.41 2.17
C ALA A 42 -0.08 7.39 0.76
N PHE A 43 -1.41 7.29 0.69
CA PHE A 43 -2.17 7.40 -0.55
C PHE A 43 -3.63 7.79 -0.25
N ALA A 44 -4.27 8.44 -1.22
CA ALA A 44 -5.70 8.75 -1.15
C ALA A 44 -6.51 7.58 -1.71
N SER A 45 -7.68 7.30 -1.12
CA SER A 45 -8.60 6.32 -1.70
C SER A 45 -9.20 6.86 -2.98
N GLY A 46 -9.28 6.03 -4.03
CA GLY A 46 -9.99 6.37 -5.26
C GLY A 46 -11.47 6.73 -5.06
N ALA A 47 -12.08 6.34 -3.94
CA ALA A 47 -13.47 6.67 -3.62
C ALA A 47 -13.72 8.15 -3.29
N ALA A 48 -12.70 8.87 -2.82
CA ALA A 48 -12.83 10.27 -2.41
C ALA A 48 -11.48 10.98 -2.52
N VAL A 49 -11.15 11.46 -3.73
CA VAL A 49 -9.87 12.14 -4.00
C VAL A 49 -10.02 13.19 -5.09
N LEU A 50 -9.22 14.25 -4.97
CA LEU A 50 -9.02 15.26 -6.01
C LEU A 50 -7.53 15.33 -6.35
N TYR A 51 -7.23 15.30 -7.65
CA TYR A 51 -5.87 15.44 -8.17
C TYR A 51 -5.74 16.73 -8.97
N ARG A 52 -4.56 17.35 -8.92
CA ARG A 52 -4.23 18.44 -9.84
C ARG A 52 -4.00 17.87 -11.23
N VAL A 53 -4.64 18.45 -12.24
CA VAL A 53 -4.50 18.00 -13.65
C VAL A 53 -3.05 18.03 -14.10
N ASN A 54 -2.31 19.09 -13.80
CA ASN A 54 -0.89 19.18 -14.18
C ASN A 54 -0.03 18.11 -13.51
N THR A 55 -0.36 17.71 -12.27
CA THR A 55 0.31 16.60 -11.60
C THR A 55 0.04 15.29 -12.31
N LEU A 56 -1.21 14.97 -12.66
CA LEU A 56 -1.55 13.75 -13.42
C LEU A 56 -0.96 13.74 -14.83
N ARG A 57 -0.84 14.90 -15.49
CA ARG A 57 -0.15 15.00 -16.79
C ARG A 57 1.34 14.69 -16.68
N HIS A 58 1.96 15.02 -15.54
CA HIS A 58 3.37 14.74 -15.29
C HIS A 58 3.60 13.29 -14.87
N VAL A 59 2.85 12.78 -13.89
CA VAL A 59 3.09 11.45 -13.32
C VAL A 59 2.32 10.33 -14.02
N GLY A 60 1.31 10.65 -14.84
CA GLY A 60 0.40 9.67 -15.45
C GLY A 60 -0.83 9.36 -14.59
N LEU A 61 -1.72 8.54 -15.16
CA LEU A 61 -2.99 8.10 -14.53
C LEU A 61 -2.82 6.77 -13.78
N LEU A 62 -3.92 6.20 -13.29
CA LEU A 62 -3.95 4.86 -12.69
C LEU A 62 -3.40 3.80 -13.65
N GLU A 63 -2.64 2.85 -13.10
CA GLU A 63 -2.00 1.80 -13.88
C GLU A 63 -3.01 0.75 -14.37
N SER A 64 -3.31 0.77 -15.67
CA SER A 64 -4.29 -0.15 -16.27
C SER A 64 -3.89 -1.63 -16.19
N PHE A 65 -2.59 -1.93 -16.06
CA PHE A 65 -2.10 -3.30 -15.88
C PHE A 65 -2.61 -3.97 -14.59
N TYR A 66 -3.01 -3.17 -13.59
CA TYR A 66 -3.46 -3.68 -12.30
C TYR A 66 -4.88 -4.25 -12.37
N TRP A 67 -5.70 -3.76 -13.33
CA TRP A 67 -7.14 -4.01 -13.49
C TRP A 67 -7.98 -3.55 -12.28
N MET A 68 -7.68 -4.04 -11.08
CA MET A 68 -8.32 -3.66 -9.82
C MET A 68 -7.39 -3.91 -8.62
N TYR A 69 -7.62 -3.15 -7.55
CA TYR A 69 -6.87 -3.12 -6.30
C TYR A 69 -5.42 -2.64 -6.45
N HIS A 70 -5.01 -1.78 -5.52
CA HIS A 70 -3.68 -1.15 -5.42
C HIS A 70 -3.34 -0.15 -6.53
N GLU A 71 -4.23 0.15 -7.46
CA GLU A 71 -4.01 1.25 -8.40
C GLU A 71 -3.86 2.61 -7.67
N ASP A 72 -4.60 2.81 -6.58
CA ASP A 72 -4.51 3.99 -5.73
C ASP A 72 -3.24 4.01 -4.88
N VAL A 73 -2.82 2.85 -4.35
CA VAL A 73 -1.55 2.64 -3.66
C VAL A 73 -0.37 2.97 -4.57
N GLU A 74 -0.35 2.40 -5.78
CA GLU A 74 0.70 2.63 -6.78
C GLU A 74 0.79 4.10 -7.15
N LEU A 75 -0.35 4.74 -7.45
CA LEU A 75 -0.36 6.15 -7.83
C LEU A 75 0.07 7.05 -6.67
N GLY A 76 -0.40 6.80 -5.44
CA GLY A 76 0.01 7.57 -4.26
C GLY A 76 1.52 7.48 -4.00
N TRP A 77 2.08 6.28 -4.12
CA TRP A 77 3.52 6.07 -3.98
C TRP A 77 4.31 6.67 -5.15
N ARG A 78 3.84 6.53 -6.39
CA ARG A 78 4.46 7.15 -7.57
C ARG A 78 4.46 8.68 -7.49
N LEU A 79 3.37 9.28 -7.00
CA LEU A 79 3.29 10.72 -6.68
C LEU A 79 4.35 11.12 -5.66
N LYS A 80 4.49 10.34 -4.57
CA LYS A 80 5.50 10.58 -3.54
C LYS A 80 6.91 10.51 -4.12
N LEU A 81 7.21 9.51 -4.94
CA LEU A 81 8.50 9.37 -5.62
C LEU A 81 8.81 10.54 -6.56
N ALA A 82 7.79 11.13 -7.18
CA ALA A 82 7.91 12.33 -8.01
C ALA A 82 8.05 13.65 -7.21
N GLY A 83 8.04 13.58 -5.87
CA GLY A 83 8.17 14.75 -4.98
C GLY A 83 6.83 15.42 -4.62
N TYR A 84 5.68 14.84 -4.99
CA TYR A 84 4.38 15.33 -4.55
C TYR A 84 3.95 14.72 -3.21
N LYS A 85 2.94 15.31 -2.59
CA LYS A 85 2.33 14.82 -1.36
C LYS A 85 0.86 14.52 -1.58
N SER A 86 0.40 13.43 -0.98
CA SER A 86 -1.03 13.19 -0.75
C SER A 86 -1.36 13.71 0.63
N VAL A 87 -2.44 14.48 0.76
CA VAL A 87 -2.84 15.10 2.04
C VAL A 87 -4.31 14.84 2.36
N PHE A 88 -4.62 14.75 3.63
CA PHE A 88 -5.98 14.63 4.13
C PHE A 88 -6.70 15.99 4.11
N ALA A 89 -7.93 16.02 3.59
CA ALA A 89 -8.78 17.21 3.56
C ALA A 89 -9.90 17.06 4.60
N ALA A 90 -9.67 17.54 5.82
CA ALA A 90 -10.53 17.28 6.98
C ALA A 90 -11.94 17.88 6.83
N ARG A 91 -12.07 18.91 6.00
CA ARG A 91 -13.36 19.58 5.71
C ARG A 91 -14.16 18.93 4.59
N SER A 92 -13.56 18.02 3.81
CA SER A 92 -14.22 17.34 2.70
C SER A 92 -14.77 15.99 3.15
N ILE A 93 -16.09 15.86 3.16
CA ILE A 93 -16.78 14.65 3.64
C ILE A 93 -17.51 14.01 2.46
N VAL A 94 -17.15 12.76 2.17
CA VAL A 94 -17.81 11.94 1.16
C VAL A 94 -18.40 10.73 1.84
N TYR A 95 -19.65 10.44 1.55
CA TYR A 95 -20.33 9.27 2.04
C TYR A 95 -20.21 8.15 1.01
N HIS A 96 -19.57 7.05 1.41
CA HIS A 96 -19.26 5.93 0.53
C HIS A 96 -20.18 4.75 0.87
N ASP A 97 -20.97 4.29 -0.12
CA ASP A 97 -21.72 3.05 0.01
C ASP A 97 -20.79 1.84 -0.11
N TYR A 98 -20.11 1.56 0.99
CA TYR A 98 -19.13 0.49 1.06
C TYR A 98 -19.79 -0.84 1.42
N SER A 99 -19.62 -1.84 0.54
CA SER A 99 -19.90 -3.25 0.80
C SER A 99 -18.61 -4.07 0.72
N PHE A 100 -18.33 -4.85 1.77
CA PHE A 100 -17.18 -5.72 1.78
C PHE A 100 -17.55 -7.09 1.24
N SER A 101 -17.08 -7.42 0.03
CA SER A 101 -17.20 -8.78 -0.52
C SER A 101 -15.91 -9.57 -0.30
N ARG A 102 -16.04 -10.79 0.22
CA ARG A 102 -14.95 -11.76 0.34
C ARG A 102 -14.95 -12.65 -0.90
N SER A 103 -14.27 -12.20 -1.95
CA SER A 103 -14.00 -13.02 -3.13
C SER A 103 -12.58 -13.57 -3.08
N THR A 104 -12.41 -14.87 -3.34
CA THR A 104 -11.06 -15.44 -3.50
C THR A 104 -10.32 -14.84 -4.70
N GLN A 105 -11.05 -14.36 -5.71
CA GLN A 105 -10.46 -13.66 -6.85
C GLN A 105 -9.87 -12.30 -6.44
N LYS A 106 -10.50 -11.59 -5.49
CA LYS A 106 -9.94 -10.35 -4.93
C LYS A 106 -8.56 -10.59 -4.33
N MET A 107 -8.36 -11.70 -3.62
CA MET A 107 -7.07 -12.04 -3.01
C MET A 107 -5.97 -12.21 -4.06
N PHE A 108 -6.27 -12.79 -5.23
CA PHE A 108 -5.30 -12.89 -6.33
C PHE A 108 -4.78 -11.52 -6.79
N TRP A 109 -5.69 -10.57 -7.03
CA TRP A 109 -5.32 -9.24 -7.54
C TRP A 109 -4.59 -8.42 -6.48
N MET A 110 -5.09 -8.43 -5.24
CA MET A 110 -4.41 -7.76 -4.12
C MET A 110 -2.97 -8.27 -3.96
N GLU A 111 -2.76 -9.59 -3.91
CA GLU A 111 -1.44 -10.16 -3.69
C GLU A 111 -0.49 -9.95 -4.88
N ARG A 112 -0.97 -10.12 -6.12
CA ARG A 112 -0.15 -9.86 -7.29
C ARG A 112 0.27 -8.40 -7.35
N ASN A 113 -0.69 -7.48 -7.20
CA ASN A 113 -0.44 -6.05 -7.35
C ASN A 113 0.41 -5.50 -6.21
N ARG A 114 0.31 -6.04 -4.98
CA ARG A 114 1.19 -5.72 -3.85
C ARG A 114 2.66 -5.96 -4.18
N LEU A 115 2.94 -7.16 -4.69
CA LEU A 115 4.29 -7.57 -5.06
C LEU A 115 4.77 -6.77 -6.28
N LEU A 116 3.94 -6.56 -7.30
CA LEU A 116 4.29 -5.73 -8.45
C LEU A 116 4.65 -4.30 -8.05
N THR A 117 3.89 -3.70 -7.12
CA THR A 117 4.14 -2.32 -6.66
C THR A 117 5.53 -2.23 -6.05
N HIS A 118 5.89 -3.17 -5.15
CA HIS A 118 7.22 -3.20 -4.54
C HIS A 118 8.32 -3.41 -5.58
N LEU A 119 8.14 -4.38 -6.47
CA LEU A 119 9.13 -4.71 -7.49
C LEU A 119 9.31 -3.57 -8.50
N ALA A 120 8.28 -2.77 -8.78
CA ALA A 120 8.34 -1.68 -9.73
C ALA A 120 8.88 -0.38 -9.11
N LEU A 121 8.45 -0.06 -7.88
CA LEU A 121 8.68 1.26 -7.28
C LEU A 121 9.90 1.33 -6.35
N LEU A 122 10.42 0.20 -5.84
CA LEU A 122 11.62 0.19 -5.01
C LEU A 122 12.89 -0.08 -5.82
N ARG A 123 14.00 0.54 -5.39
CA ARG A 123 15.34 0.19 -5.87
C ARG A 123 15.67 -1.26 -5.49
N PRO A 124 16.47 -2.01 -6.27
CA PRO A 124 16.83 -3.38 -5.94
C PRO A 124 17.47 -3.52 -4.55
N ARG A 125 18.32 -2.55 -4.16
CA ARG A 125 18.92 -2.49 -2.81
C ARG A 125 17.85 -2.47 -1.72
N SER A 126 16.80 -1.67 -1.89
CA SER A 126 15.72 -1.53 -0.92
C SER A 126 14.88 -2.79 -0.83
N ILE A 127 14.65 -3.47 -1.96
CA ILE A 127 14.00 -4.79 -1.98
C ILE A 127 14.84 -5.80 -1.18
N LEU A 128 16.17 -5.83 -1.35
CA LEU A 128 17.06 -6.70 -0.57
C LEU A 128 17.02 -6.37 0.93
N VAL A 129 17.03 -5.09 1.29
CA VAL A 129 16.88 -4.64 2.68
C VAL A 129 15.55 -5.07 3.28
N LEU A 130 14.47 -5.16 2.50
CA LEU A 130 13.16 -5.59 3.01
C LEU A 130 12.93 -7.11 2.89
N ALA A 131 13.76 -7.82 2.13
CA ALA A 131 13.56 -9.23 1.79
C ALA A 131 13.40 -10.15 3.01
N PRO A 132 14.20 -10.05 4.10
CA PRO A 132 14.00 -10.89 5.29
C PRO A 132 12.59 -10.80 5.89
N SER A 133 12.09 -9.58 6.13
CA SER A 133 10.73 -9.37 6.65
C SER A 133 9.65 -9.70 5.63
N ALA A 134 9.91 -9.42 4.34
CA ALA A 134 8.99 -9.77 3.26
C ALA A 134 8.81 -11.29 3.17
N LEU A 135 9.89 -12.08 3.16
CA LEU A 135 9.84 -13.54 3.11
C LEU A 135 9.11 -14.13 4.31
N PHE A 136 9.39 -13.62 5.52
CA PHE A 136 8.66 -14.02 6.72
C PHE A 136 7.15 -13.73 6.59
N MET A 137 6.80 -12.54 6.10
CA MET A 137 5.41 -12.17 5.88
C MET A 137 4.74 -13.01 4.78
N GLU A 138 5.46 -13.36 3.70
CA GLU A 138 4.93 -14.24 2.66
C GLU A 138 4.56 -15.61 3.22
N LEU A 139 5.35 -16.16 4.14
CA LEU A 139 5.01 -17.40 4.85
C LEU A 139 3.73 -17.22 5.68
N ALA A 140 3.59 -16.12 6.42
CA ALA A 140 2.38 -15.83 7.17
C ALA A 140 1.15 -15.73 6.25
N VAL A 141 1.28 -15.04 5.11
CA VAL A 141 0.21 -14.92 4.11
C VAL A 141 -0.13 -16.28 3.48
N LEU A 142 0.86 -17.11 3.16
CA LEU A 142 0.65 -18.46 2.60
C LEU A 142 -0.09 -19.37 3.59
N THR A 143 0.29 -19.35 4.86
CA THR A 143 -0.42 -20.11 5.90
C THR A 143 -1.84 -19.59 6.12
N GLY A 144 -2.05 -18.27 6.06
CA GLY A 144 -3.38 -17.66 6.08
C GLY A 144 -4.21 -18.05 4.84
N ALA A 145 -3.59 -18.12 3.67
CA ALA A 145 -4.24 -18.50 2.41
C ALA A 145 -4.67 -19.97 2.39
N LEU A 146 -3.86 -20.85 2.99
CA LEU A 146 -4.20 -22.25 3.18
C LEU A 146 -5.41 -22.39 4.10
N ARG A 147 -5.40 -21.75 5.27
CA ARG A 147 -6.52 -21.76 6.22
C ARG A 147 -7.79 -21.11 5.65
N GLY A 148 -7.64 -20.08 4.82
CA GLY A 148 -8.75 -19.34 4.22
C GLY A 148 -9.28 -19.92 2.90
N GLY A 149 -8.76 -21.05 2.42
CA GLY A 149 -9.24 -21.69 1.19
C GLY A 149 -8.90 -20.96 -0.12
N TRP A 150 -7.90 -20.07 -0.12
CA TRP A 150 -7.49 -19.30 -1.30
C TRP A 150 -6.01 -19.49 -1.68
N PHE A 151 -5.36 -20.52 -1.13
CA PHE A 151 -3.96 -20.87 -1.42
C PHE A 151 -3.63 -20.96 -2.91
N GLY A 152 -4.51 -21.58 -3.72
CA GLY A 152 -4.33 -21.64 -5.17
C GLY A 152 -4.28 -20.26 -5.83
N LYS A 153 -5.05 -19.28 -5.33
CA LYS A 153 -5.02 -17.89 -5.79
C LYS A 153 -3.71 -17.21 -5.39
N LYS A 154 -3.17 -17.52 -4.21
CA LYS A 154 -1.85 -17.04 -3.80
C LYS A 154 -0.74 -17.57 -4.70
N LEU A 155 -0.71 -18.88 -4.99
CA LEU A 155 0.27 -19.46 -5.92
C LEU A 155 0.12 -18.90 -7.35
N ALA A 156 -1.12 -18.75 -7.83
CA ALA A 156 -1.38 -18.13 -9.12
C ALA A 156 -0.84 -16.69 -9.18
N SER A 157 -0.89 -15.94 -8.08
CA SER A 157 -0.35 -14.57 -8.03
C SER A 157 1.16 -14.55 -8.27
N TYR A 158 1.91 -15.50 -7.71
CA TYR A 158 3.35 -15.65 -7.98
C TYR A 158 3.60 -16.05 -9.44
N GLY A 159 2.86 -17.04 -9.96
CA GLY A 159 2.97 -17.43 -11.37
C GLY A 159 2.69 -16.27 -12.33
N ALA A 160 1.79 -15.35 -11.96
CA ALA A 160 1.50 -14.15 -12.75
C ALA A 160 2.68 -13.17 -12.82
N LEU A 161 3.54 -13.10 -11.79
CA LEU A 161 4.74 -12.25 -11.78
C LEU A 161 5.79 -12.72 -12.78
N LEU A 162 5.85 -14.04 -13.03
CA LEU A 162 6.84 -14.67 -13.90
C LEU A 162 6.44 -14.66 -15.39
N ARG A 163 5.23 -14.19 -15.72
CA ARG A 163 4.77 -14.12 -17.11
C ARG A 163 5.65 -13.17 -17.94
N PRO A 164 6.00 -13.50 -19.20
CA PRO A 164 6.82 -12.62 -20.03
C PRO A 164 6.22 -11.21 -20.21
N SER A 165 4.90 -11.09 -20.29
CA SER A 165 4.21 -9.80 -20.34
C SER A 165 4.43 -8.98 -19.07
N THR A 166 4.34 -9.61 -17.90
CA THR A 166 4.60 -8.98 -16.61
C THR A 166 6.05 -8.56 -16.46
N LEU A 167 7.00 -9.39 -16.89
CA LEU A 167 8.43 -9.05 -16.84
C LEU A 167 8.77 -7.88 -17.77
N ARG A 168 8.19 -7.82 -18.98
CA ARG A 168 8.33 -6.67 -19.88
C ARG A 168 7.71 -5.41 -19.29
N TRP A 169 6.50 -5.53 -18.73
CA TRP A 169 5.84 -4.42 -18.05
C TRP A 169 6.69 -3.91 -16.89
N LEU A 170 7.25 -4.80 -16.07
CA LEU A 170 8.07 -4.44 -14.92
C LEU A 170 9.33 -3.69 -15.32
N ARG A 171 10.03 -4.12 -16.36
CA ARG A 171 11.22 -3.42 -16.88
C ARG A 171 10.87 -2.00 -17.31
N ARG A 172 9.85 -1.85 -18.17
CA ARG A 172 9.36 -0.54 -18.64
C ARG A 172 8.92 0.34 -17.46
N LYS A 173 8.19 -0.23 -16.50
CA LYS A 173 7.71 0.54 -15.34
C LYS A 173 8.85 1.01 -14.45
N ARG A 174 9.90 0.19 -14.26
CA ARG A 174 11.09 0.61 -13.51
C ARG A 174 11.84 1.75 -14.20
N GLU A 175 11.93 1.73 -15.53
CA GLU A 175 12.49 2.85 -16.32
C GLU A 175 11.66 4.12 -16.12
N GLU A 176 10.33 4.05 -16.30
CA GLU A 176 9.40 5.16 -16.03
C GLU A 176 9.57 5.74 -14.61
N ILE A 177 9.63 4.88 -13.60
CA ILE A 177 9.80 5.30 -12.21
C ILE A 177 11.16 5.95 -11.98
N ASN A 178 12.22 5.43 -12.60
CA ASN A 178 13.56 6.02 -12.44
C ASN A 178 13.63 7.43 -13.03
N ASP A 179 13.03 7.65 -14.20
CA ASP A 179 12.99 8.98 -14.84
C ASP A 179 12.13 9.98 -14.03
N LEU A 180 11.04 9.49 -13.44
CA LEU A 180 10.13 10.30 -12.64
C LEU A 180 10.67 10.64 -11.25
N ARG A 181 11.53 9.78 -10.69
CA ARG A 181 11.97 9.84 -9.30
C ARG A 181 12.73 11.13 -8.99
N ARG A 182 12.29 11.81 -7.95
CA ARG A 182 12.94 12.99 -7.37
C ARG A 182 13.50 12.76 -5.97
N ILE A 183 13.05 11.69 -5.29
CA ILE A 183 13.47 11.37 -3.93
C ILE A 183 13.94 9.90 -3.78
N GLY A 184 14.81 9.66 -2.81
CA GLY A 184 15.29 8.32 -2.47
C GLY A 184 14.23 7.46 -1.76
N ASP A 185 14.46 6.16 -1.67
CA ASP A 185 13.52 5.22 -1.03
C ASP A 185 13.38 5.51 0.48
N GLY A 186 14.44 5.99 1.14
CA GLY A 186 14.39 6.41 2.53
C GLY A 186 13.36 7.52 2.80
N GLU A 187 13.29 8.53 1.93
CA GLU A 187 12.30 9.60 2.04
C GLU A 187 10.92 9.15 1.55
N ALA A 188 10.85 8.40 0.44
CA ALA A 188 9.59 7.93 -0.11
C ALA A 188 8.81 7.06 0.89
N THR A 189 9.51 6.25 1.67
CA THR A 189 8.95 5.40 2.71
C THR A 189 8.73 6.11 4.06
N SER A 190 8.86 7.43 4.14
CA SER A 190 8.56 8.20 5.37
C SER A 190 7.09 8.10 5.79
N VAL A 191 6.19 7.92 4.82
CA VAL A 191 4.74 7.77 5.04
C VAL A 191 4.31 6.32 5.32
N PHE A 192 5.27 5.40 5.42
CA PHE A 192 4.97 3.98 5.61
C PHE A 192 4.89 3.63 7.09
N VAL A 193 3.96 2.73 7.42
CA VAL A 193 3.72 2.28 8.79
C VAL A 193 4.31 0.90 9.05
N PRO A 194 4.84 0.64 10.26
CA PRO A 194 5.39 -0.65 10.64
C PRO A 194 4.37 -1.68 11.13
N ARG A 195 3.10 -1.27 11.28
CA ARG A 195 2.05 -2.08 11.89
C ARG A 195 1.00 -2.42 10.87
N ILE A 196 0.54 -3.65 10.90
CA ILE A 196 -0.64 -4.07 10.16
C ILE A 196 -1.82 -3.96 11.12
N ASP A 197 -2.55 -2.85 11.05
CA ASP A 197 -3.74 -2.64 11.88
C ASP A 197 -4.99 -2.80 11.01
N HIS A 198 -5.39 -4.05 10.76
CA HIS A 198 -6.71 -4.35 10.18
C HIS A 198 -7.66 -4.69 11.32
N GLN A 199 -8.58 -3.78 11.65
CA GLN A 199 -9.54 -3.97 12.74
C GLN A 199 -10.41 -5.23 12.60
N GLU A 200 -10.65 -5.68 11.36
CA GLU A 200 -11.39 -6.92 11.09
C GLU A 200 -10.58 -8.20 11.43
N VAL A 201 -9.26 -8.10 11.54
CA VAL A 201 -8.36 -9.19 11.94
C VAL A 201 -7.90 -8.92 13.37
N ASN A 202 -8.78 -9.14 14.34
CA ASN A 202 -8.44 -9.06 15.77
C ASN A 202 -7.65 -10.32 16.18
N ASN A 203 -6.39 -10.42 15.73
CA ASN A 203 -5.51 -11.54 16.01
C ASN A 203 -4.46 -11.15 17.05
N PRO A 204 -4.54 -11.67 18.30
CA PRO A 204 -3.58 -11.38 19.35
C PRO A 204 -2.13 -11.69 18.97
N LEU A 205 -1.88 -12.72 18.16
CA LEU A 205 -0.53 -13.05 17.69
C LEU A 205 0.04 -11.95 16.78
N LEU A 206 -0.81 -11.42 15.89
CA LEU A 206 -0.42 -10.32 15.02
C LEU A 206 -0.14 -9.05 15.83
N ARG A 207 -1.00 -8.75 16.81
CA ARG A 207 -0.89 -7.54 17.63
C ARG A 207 0.30 -7.56 18.60
N PHE A 208 0.48 -8.64 19.35
CA PHE A 208 1.43 -8.69 20.47
C PHE A 208 2.79 -9.27 20.11
N PHE A 209 2.91 -10.05 19.03
CA PHE A 209 4.17 -10.67 18.64
C PHE A 209 4.69 -10.15 17.30
N LEU A 210 3.86 -10.17 16.25
CA LEU A 210 4.32 -9.81 14.91
C LEU A 210 4.60 -8.31 14.78
N ASN A 211 3.66 -7.45 15.18
CA ASN A 211 3.81 -5.99 15.06
C ASN A 211 5.06 -5.44 15.77
N PRO A 212 5.42 -5.88 17.01
CA PRO A 212 6.68 -5.46 17.64
C PRO A 212 7.93 -5.86 16.85
N ILE A 213 7.98 -7.09 16.32
CA ILE A 213 9.11 -7.57 15.52
C ILE A 213 9.24 -6.77 14.23
N LEU A 214 8.14 -6.57 13.50
CA LEU A 214 8.11 -5.75 12.28
C LEU A 214 8.50 -4.30 12.56
N HIS A 215 8.10 -3.75 13.70
CA HIS A 215 8.46 -2.40 14.10
C HIS A 215 9.95 -2.25 14.39
N LEU A 216 10.54 -3.20 15.11
CA LEU A 216 11.99 -3.20 15.37
C LEU A 216 12.76 -3.34 14.06
N TYR A 217 12.35 -4.27 13.19
CA TYR A 217 12.94 -4.43 11.88
C TYR A 217 12.84 -3.16 11.04
N TRP A 218 11.67 -2.51 11.03
CA TRP A 218 11.46 -1.30 10.25
C TRP A 218 12.38 -0.17 10.68
N LYS A 219 12.62 0.00 11.98
CA LYS A 219 13.59 0.98 12.49
C LYS A 219 14.99 0.75 11.93
N LEU A 220 15.45 -0.51 11.91
CA LEU A 220 16.76 -0.87 11.36
C LEU A 220 16.80 -0.69 9.83
N ALA A 221 15.77 -1.16 9.13
CA ALA A 221 15.65 -1.05 7.69
C ALA A 221 15.66 0.42 7.24
N LYS A 222 15.01 1.33 7.97
CA LYS A 222 15.02 2.77 7.66
C LYS A 222 16.44 3.36 7.61
N CYS A 223 17.35 2.92 8.47
CA CYS A 223 18.75 3.36 8.43
C CYS A 223 19.43 2.91 7.12
N LEU A 224 19.14 1.69 6.66
CA LEU A 224 19.70 1.13 5.43
C LEU A 224 19.03 1.67 4.16
N LEU A 225 17.79 2.15 4.26
CA LEU A 225 17.04 2.75 3.16
C LEU A 225 17.43 4.20 2.88
N GLN A 226 18.12 4.88 3.80
CA GLN A 226 18.71 6.19 3.52
C GLN A 226 19.72 6.02 2.36
N ASP A 227 19.41 6.61 1.21
CA ASP A 227 20.39 6.69 0.11
C ASP A 227 21.52 7.62 0.56
N PRO A 228 22.79 7.21 0.45
CA PRO A 228 23.90 8.15 0.52
C PRO A 228 23.90 8.97 -0.76
N LEU A 229 23.08 10.05 -0.77
CA LEU A 229 22.96 11.06 -1.81
C LEU A 229 22.35 10.55 -3.15
N LEU A 230 21.57 11.44 -3.78
CA LEU A 230 21.12 11.32 -5.16
C LEU A 230 22.31 11.34 -6.12
#